data_AF-A0A9Q8LEL9-F1
#
_entry.id   AF-A0A9Q8LEL9-F1
#
_cell.length_a   1.000
_cell.length_b   1.000
_cell.length_c   1.000
_cell.angle_alpha   90.00
_cell.angle_beta   90.00
_cell.angle_gamma   90.00
#
_symmetry.space_group_name_H-M   'P 1'
#
loop_
_entity.id
_entity.type
_entity.pdbx_description
1 polymer ?
#
loop_
_entity_poly.entity_id
_entity_poly.type
_entity_poly.pdbx_seq_one_letter_code
_entity_poly.pdbx_strand_id
1 'polypeptide(L)'
;MFDSAQLRSTNPVNSKTSRSLLHSDFSNVSPTTAGKLNITRDWVQDGADLVLQATISMTKGAKAVEPGSFGFPIEFNKIFTSRTADQVTAECSLVNPYIGLGAGYLQVARLGGNVPDMVVTPSNFGIKFEAWRFLAEFNGAPYYYQSTGFKGLYS
;
A
#
# COMPACT_ATOMS: atom_id res chain seq x y z
N MET A 1 6.74 -21.93 8.84
CA MET A 1 7.67 -20.84 8.50
C MET A 1 6.81 -19.62 8.20
N PHE A 2 7.01 -18.52 8.94
CA PHE A 2 6.27 -17.28 8.71
C PHE A 2 6.80 -16.60 7.44
N ASP A 3 5.91 -16.18 6.54
CA ASP A 3 6.25 -15.35 5.39
C ASP A 3 6.52 -13.92 5.88
N SER A 4 7.80 -13.54 5.97
CA SER A 4 8.19 -12.18 6.33
C SER A 4 8.54 -11.38 5.08
N ALA A 5 8.32 -10.07 5.12
CA ALA A 5 8.67 -9.17 4.02
C ALA A 5 10.18 -9.25 3.64
N GLN A 6 11.05 -9.61 4.59
CA GLN A 6 12.49 -9.78 4.37
C GLN A 6 12.83 -10.98 3.47
N LEU A 7 11.97 -12.02 3.44
CA LEU A 7 12.16 -13.21 2.61
C LEU A 7 11.54 -13.08 1.21
N ARG A 8 10.86 -11.95 0.93
CA ARG A 8 10.21 -11.70 -0.35
C ARG A 8 11.18 -11.01 -1.31
N SER A 9 11.08 -11.35 -2.60
CA SER A 9 11.75 -10.55 -3.64
C SER A 9 11.18 -9.12 -3.61
N THR A 10 11.99 -8.12 -3.89
CA THR A 10 11.50 -6.73 -4.06
C THR A 10 11.22 -6.38 -5.53
N ASN A 11 11.44 -7.34 -6.44
CA ASN A 11 11.34 -7.14 -7.88
C ASN A 11 10.27 -8.07 -8.48
N PRO A 12 8.98 -7.66 -8.48
CA PRO A 12 7.94 -8.38 -9.22
C PRO A 12 8.22 -8.35 -10.73
N VAL A 13 7.66 -9.29 -11.47
CA VAL A 13 7.76 -9.31 -12.93
C VAL A 13 6.84 -8.23 -13.49
N ASN A 14 7.43 -7.19 -14.06
CA ASN A 14 6.70 -6.04 -14.56
C ASN A 14 6.55 -6.08 -16.09
N SER A 15 5.40 -5.67 -16.60
CA SER A 15 5.14 -5.51 -18.03
C SER A 15 4.17 -4.36 -18.29
N LYS A 16 4.08 -3.92 -19.54
CA LYS A 16 3.04 -2.99 -19.99
C LYS A 16 1.96 -3.78 -20.72
N THR A 17 0.70 -3.42 -20.49
CA THR A 17 -0.43 -3.97 -21.24
C THR A 17 -1.18 -2.83 -21.93
N SER A 18 -2.08 -3.16 -22.86
CA SER A 18 -2.94 -2.14 -23.49
C SER A 18 -3.96 -1.51 -22.52
N ARG A 19 -4.16 -2.11 -21.34
CA ARG A 19 -5.19 -1.74 -20.37
C ARG A 19 -4.63 -1.18 -19.05
N SER A 20 -3.32 -1.27 -18.84
CA SER A 20 -2.66 -0.79 -17.61
C SER A 20 -1.38 -0.02 -17.93
N LEU A 21 -1.14 1.04 -17.15
CA LEU A 21 0.10 1.80 -17.16
C LEU A 21 1.28 0.93 -16.71
N LEU A 22 1.02 0.02 -15.78
CA LEU A 22 1.97 -0.96 -15.27
C LEU A 22 1.22 -2.20 -14.77
N HIS A 23 1.60 -3.36 -15.29
CA HIS A 23 1.21 -4.66 -14.77
C HIS A 23 2.36 -5.28 -13.99
N SER A 24 2.09 -5.75 -12.77
CA SER A 24 3.04 -6.46 -11.91
C SER A 24 2.52 -7.86 -11.58
N ASP A 25 3.29 -8.89 -11.93
CA ASP A 25 3.06 -10.28 -11.53
C ASP A 25 3.94 -10.63 -10.33
N PHE A 26 3.33 -11.18 -9.27
CA PHE A 26 3.99 -11.47 -8.00
C PHE A 26 4.37 -12.95 -7.81
N SER A 27 4.29 -13.78 -8.87
CA SER A 27 4.61 -15.21 -8.83
C SER A 27 6.03 -15.51 -8.34
N ASN A 28 6.98 -14.59 -8.53
CA ASN A 28 8.37 -14.71 -8.10
C ASN A 28 8.66 -14.08 -6.72
N VAL A 29 7.64 -13.59 -6.01
CA VAL A 29 7.82 -12.64 -4.91
C VAL A 29 7.64 -13.28 -3.52
N SER A 30 6.88 -14.37 -3.39
CA SER A 30 6.75 -15.09 -2.11
C SER A 30 6.78 -16.62 -2.30
N PRO A 31 7.74 -17.33 -1.66
CA PRO A 31 7.79 -18.79 -1.65
C PRO A 31 6.56 -19.45 -1.00
N THR A 32 5.86 -18.72 -0.11
CA THR A 32 4.73 -19.30 0.64
C THR A 32 3.41 -19.22 -0.12
N THR A 33 3.28 -18.22 -1.01
CA THR A 33 2.13 -18.03 -1.89
C THR A 33 2.34 -18.69 -3.25
N ALA A 34 3.60 -18.86 -3.67
CA ALA A 34 3.98 -19.60 -4.87
C ALA A 34 3.29 -20.99 -4.92
N GLY A 35 2.60 -21.27 -6.02
CA GLY A 35 1.89 -22.53 -6.23
C GLY A 35 0.51 -22.63 -5.57
N LYS A 36 0.07 -21.64 -4.78
CA LYS A 36 -1.28 -21.61 -4.17
C LYS A 36 -2.16 -20.48 -4.73
N LEU A 37 -1.62 -19.28 -4.78
CA LEU A 37 -2.31 -18.10 -5.32
C LEU A 37 -1.48 -17.48 -6.42
N ASN A 38 -2.15 -16.99 -7.46
CA ASN A 38 -1.62 -16.04 -8.40
C ASN A 38 -2.08 -14.63 -7.99
N ILE A 39 -1.12 -13.72 -7.84
CA ILE A 39 -1.37 -12.33 -7.45
C ILE A 39 -0.78 -11.44 -8.53
N THR A 40 -1.62 -10.57 -9.07
CA THR A 40 -1.22 -9.53 -10.00
C THR A 40 -1.73 -8.18 -9.53
N ARG A 41 -1.04 -7.11 -9.94
CA ARG A 41 -1.44 -5.73 -9.69
C ARG A 41 -1.34 -4.93 -10.97
N ASP A 42 -2.38 -4.18 -11.27
CA ASP A 42 -2.43 -3.24 -12.38
C ASP A 42 -2.61 -1.82 -11.86
N TRP A 43 -1.82 -0.91 -12.40
CA TRP A 43 -2.07 0.52 -12.30
C TRP A 43 -2.82 0.95 -13.56
N VAL A 44 -4.03 1.46 -13.38
CA VAL A 44 -4.92 1.88 -14.47
C VAL A 44 -5.22 3.36 -14.29
N GLN A 45 -5.27 4.09 -15.41
CA GLN A 45 -5.77 5.45 -15.41
C GLN A 45 -7.27 5.44 -15.71
N ASP A 46 -8.06 6.08 -14.85
CA ASP A 46 -9.50 6.27 -15.06
C ASP A 46 -9.81 7.77 -14.97
N GLY A 47 -9.95 8.42 -16.12
CA GLY A 47 -10.02 9.88 -16.20
C GLY A 47 -8.80 10.56 -15.58
N ALA A 48 -9.02 11.34 -14.52
CA ALA A 48 -7.98 12.02 -13.75
C ALA A 48 -7.40 11.16 -12.61
N ASP A 49 -8.02 10.01 -12.33
CA ASP A 49 -7.69 9.17 -11.19
C ASP A 49 -6.70 8.06 -11.57
N LEU A 50 -5.87 7.69 -10.58
CA LEU A 50 -4.98 6.55 -10.65
C LEU A 50 -5.55 5.41 -9.80
N VAL A 51 -5.91 4.31 -10.45
CA VAL A 51 -6.55 3.16 -9.82
C VAL A 51 -5.56 2.01 -9.70
N LEU A 52 -5.37 1.51 -8.47
CA LEU A 52 -4.67 0.26 -8.20
C LEU A 52 -5.69 -0.88 -8.18
N GLN A 53 -5.51 -1.87 -9.05
CA GLN A 53 -6.33 -3.09 -9.07
C GLN A 53 -5.44 -4.27 -8.71
N ALA A 54 -5.77 -5.01 -7.65
CA ALA A 54 -5.13 -6.30 -7.38
C ALA A 54 -6.07 -7.44 -7.73
N THR A 55 -5.54 -8.41 -8.47
CA THR A 55 -6.27 -9.63 -8.80
C THR A 55 -5.61 -10.80 -8.10
N ILE A 56 -6.39 -11.51 -7.29
CA ILE A 56 -5.97 -12.72 -6.59
C ILE A 56 -6.80 -13.87 -7.14
N SER A 57 -6.13 -14.90 -7.65
CA SER A 57 -6.77 -16.13 -8.10
C SER A 57 -6.05 -17.35 -7.55
N MET A 58 -6.75 -18.47 -7.48
CA MET A 58 -6.14 -19.73 -7.05
C MET A 58 -5.36 -20.37 -8.18
N THR A 59 -4.19 -20.92 -7.87
CA THR A 59 -3.44 -21.73 -8.82
C THR A 59 -4.23 -23.01 -9.14
N LYS A 60 -4.28 -23.40 -10.41
CA LYS A 60 -5.00 -24.61 -10.84
C LYS A 60 -4.48 -25.85 -10.08
N GLY A 61 -5.40 -26.58 -9.44
CA GLY A 61 -5.06 -27.78 -8.66
C GLY A 61 -4.54 -27.51 -7.25
N ALA A 62 -4.46 -26.24 -6.82
CA ALA A 62 -4.12 -25.91 -5.44
C ALA A 62 -5.27 -26.25 -4.48
N LYS A 63 -4.92 -26.53 -3.22
CA LYS A 63 -5.92 -26.67 -2.15
C LYS A 63 -6.61 -25.33 -1.89
N ALA A 64 -7.89 -25.38 -1.52
CA ALA A 64 -8.67 -24.22 -1.09
C ALA A 64 -7.94 -23.41 -0.01
N VAL A 65 -7.97 -22.08 -0.14
CA VAL A 65 -7.40 -21.12 0.81
C VAL A 65 -8.47 -20.08 1.11
N GLU A 66 -8.63 -19.75 2.38
CA GLU A 66 -9.51 -18.68 2.84
C GLU A 66 -8.65 -17.45 3.19
N PRO A 67 -8.75 -16.34 2.43
CA PRO A 67 -8.08 -15.10 2.79
C PRO A 67 -8.75 -14.49 4.04
N GLY A 68 -8.03 -14.39 5.15
CA GLY A 68 -8.56 -13.81 6.38
C GLY A 68 -8.61 -12.27 6.38
N SER A 69 -7.71 -11.62 5.65
CA SER A 69 -7.74 -10.17 5.39
C SER A 69 -6.89 -9.83 4.17
N PHE A 70 -7.16 -8.67 3.58
CA PHE A 70 -6.38 -8.13 2.49
C PHE A 70 -6.11 -6.65 2.76
N GLY A 71 -4.87 -6.21 2.56
CA GLY A 71 -4.45 -4.85 2.83
C GLY A 71 -3.30 -4.46 1.91
N PHE A 72 -3.16 -3.15 1.69
CA PHE A 72 -2.08 -2.58 0.91
C PHE A 72 -1.26 -1.63 1.76
N PRO A 73 0.08 -1.64 1.60
CA PRO A 73 0.88 -0.56 2.10
C PRO A 73 0.62 0.70 1.29
N ILE A 74 0.08 1.71 1.95
CA ILE A 74 -0.16 3.04 1.41
C ILE A 74 0.78 4.01 2.10
N GLU A 75 1.85 4.40 1.41
CA GLU A 75 2.89 5.23 1.97
C GLU A 75 2.96 6.62 1.33
N PHE A 76 2.93 7.62 2.19
CA PHE A 76 3.20 9.00 1.85
C PHE A 76 4.35 9.53 2.70
N ASN A 77 5.08 10.50 2.17
CA ASN A 77 6.26 11.05 2.84
C ASN A 77 5.83 11.84 4.08
N LYS A 78 6.08 11.25 5.26
CA LYS A 78 5.83 11.85 6.57
C LYS A 78 7.11 11.94 7.42
N ILE A 79 8.29 11.78 6.81
CA ILE A 79 9.56 11.65 7.52
C ILE A 79 10.13 13.01 7.90
N PHE A 80 9.84 13.54 9.08
CA PHE A 80 10.46 14.80 9.55
C PHE A 80 11.91 14.68 10.05
N THR A 81 12.50 13.48 10.11
CA THR A 81 13.84 13.28 10.70
C THR A 81 14.88 13.89 9.77
N SER A 82 15.86 14.60 10.34
CA SER A 82 16.92 15.28 9.57
C SER A 82 16.40 16.32 8.58
N ARG A 83 15.20 16.87 8.80
CA ARG A 83 14.61 17.97 8.01
C ARG A 83 14.41 19.21 8.86
N THR A 84 14.62 20.39 8.29
CA THR A 84 14.23 21.69 8.87
C THR A 84 12.70 21.87 8.82
N ALA A 85 12.17 22.85 9.53
CA ALA A 85 10.74 23.16 9.48
C ALA A 85 10.25 23.48 8.06
N ASP A 86 11.04 24.25 7.29
CA ASP A 86 10.73 24.58 5.90
C ASP A 86 10.73 23.33 5.00
N GLN A 87 11.70 22.44 5.19
CA GLN A 87 11.77 21.17 4.46
C GLN A 87 10.59 20.26 4.79
N VAL A 88 10.20 20.17 6.07
CA VAL A 88 9.01 19.42 6.49
C VAL A 88 7.77 19.97 5.81
N THR A 89 7.59 21.29 5.81
CA THR A 89 6.44 21.97 5.23
C THR A 89 6.35 21.77 3.71
N ALA A 90 7.49 21.80 3.01
CA ALA A 90 7.56 21.66 1.57
C ALA A 90 7.44 20.21 1.08
N GLU A 91 7.99 19.24 1.82
CA GLU A 91 8.19 17.87 1.31
C GLU A 91 7.26 16.82 1.92
N CYS A 92 6.62 17.11 3.06
CA CYS A 92 5.88 16.10 3.81
C CYS A 92 4.36 16.31 3.78
N SER A 93 3.65 15.25 4.12
CA SER A 93 2.18 15.18 4.13
C SER A 93 1.64 14.62 5.44
N LEU A 94 0.40 14.99 5.75
CA LEU A 94 -0.44 14.37 6.77
C LEU A 94 -1.37 13.35 6.11
N VAL A 95 -1.52 12.19 6.74
CA VAL A 95 -2.34 11.09 6.26
C VAL A 95 -3.41 10.79 7.30
N ASN A 96 -4.68 10.95 6.95
CA ASN A 96 -5.81 10.82 7.86
C ASN A 96 -6.77 9.73 7.36
N PRO A 97 -6.74 8.52 7.94
CA PRO A 97 -7.67 7.47 7.59
C PRO A 97 -9.03 7.70 8.25
N TYR A 98 -10.10 7.61 7.47
CA TYR A 98 -11.47 7.48 7.93
C TYR A 98 -11.96 6.05 7.72
N ILE A 99 -12.03 5.27 8.80
CA ILE A 99 -12.48 3.87 8.76
C ILE A 99 -14.01 3.84 8.74
N GLY A 100 -14.58 3.87 7.53
CA GLY A 100 -16.02 4.06 7.28
C GLY A 100 -16.64 2.99 6.39
N LEU A 101 -16.05 1.80 6.29
CA LEU A 101 -16.49 0.72 5.39
C LEU A 101 -16.52 1.20 3.92
N GLY A 102 -17.67 1.12 3.25
CA GLY A 102 -17.84 1.57 1.86
C GLY A 102 -17.76 3.09 1.67
N ALA A 103 -17.83 3.87 2.77
CA ALA A 103 -17.60 5.32 2.77
C ALA A 103 -16.22 5.68 3.34
N GLY A 104 -15.39 4.69 3.68
CA GLY A 104 -14.06 4.94 4.22
C GLY A 104 -13.11 5.48 3.16
N TYR A 105 -12.18 6.31 3.58
CA TYR A 105 -11.18 6.92 2.70
C TYR A 105 -9.91 7.28 3.47
N LEU A 106 -8.86 7.62 2.74
CA LEU A 106 -7.63 8.22 3.24
C LEU A 106 -7.50 9.62 2.68
N GLN A 107 -7.46 10.64 3.52
CA GLN A 107 -7.13 12.00 3.08
C GLN A 107 -5.64 12.24 3.25
N VAL A 108 -5.02 12.81 2.23
CA VAL A 108 -3.60 13.13 2.19
C VAL A 108 -3.45 14.62 1.94
N ALA A 109 -3.04 15.34 2.98
CA ALA A 109 -2.88 16.78 2.95
C ALA A 109 -1.41 17.18 2.95
N ARG A 110 -1.00 18.14 2.12
CA ARG A 110 0.36 18.70 2.21
C ARG A 110 0.51 19.51 3.48
N LEU A 111 1.67 19.41 4.15
CA LEU A 111 1.91 20.20 5.37
C LEU A 111 1.92 21.71 5.12
N GLY A 112 2.34 22.16 3.95
CA GLY A 112 2.25 23.57 3.55
C GLY A 112 0.83 24.09 3.31
N GLY A 113 -0.22 23.27 3.42
CA GLY A 113 -1.62 23.69 3.23
C GLY A 113 -1.99 24.02 1.78
N ASN A 114 -1.10 23.73 0.82
CA ASN A 114 -1.33 24.00 -0.60
C ASN A 114 -2.21 22.91 -1.24
N VAL A 115 -3.29 23.33 -1.88
CA VAL A 115 -4.13 22.50 -2.76
C VAL A 115 -3.43 22.18 -4.09
N PRO A 116 -3.73 21.05 -4.78
CA PRO A 116 -4.78 20.06 -4.48
C PRO A 116 -4.30 18.91 -3.61
N ASP A 117 -5.03 18.61 -2.54
CA ASP A 117 -4.84 17.41 -1.72
C ASP A 117 -5.32 16.14 -2.45
N MET A 118 -4.94 14.97 -1.94
CA MET A 118 -5.30 13.68 -2.53
C MET A 118 -6.24 12.91 -1.60
N VAL A 119 -7.19 12.17 -2.18
CA VAL A 119 -8.01 11.19 -1.45
C VAL A 119 -7.78 9.82 -2.05
N VAL A 120 -7.58 8.81 -1.20
CA VAL A 120 -7.59 7.40 -1.61
C VAL A 120 -8.92 6.80 -1.15
N THR A 121 -9.66 6.22 -2.09
CA THR A 121 -10.95 5.59 -1.83
C THR A 121 -10.95 4.14 -2.34
N PRO A 122 -11.83 3.30 -1.80
CA PRO A 122 -12.26 2.09 -2.49
C PRO A 122 -12.73 2.44 -3.91
N SER A 123 -12.22 1.72 -4.92
CA SER A 123 -12.52 2.01 -6.32
C SER A 123 -13.96 1.67 -6.73
N ASN A 124 -14.68 0.89 -5.92
CA ASN A 124 -16.10 0.60 -6.11
C ASN A 124 -16.79 0.32 -4.77
N PHE A 125 -18.13 0.35 -4.78
CA PHE A 125 -18.98 0.16 -3.59
C PHE A 125 -18.86 -1.22 -2.91
N GLY A 126 -18.31 -2.23 -3.61
CA GLY A 126 -18.11 -3.57 -3.06
C GLY A 126 -16.87 -3.68 -2.16
N ILE A 127 -15.95 -2.72 -2.24
CA ILE A 127 -14.72 -2.69 -1.44
C ILE A 127 -14.94 -1.82 -0.21
N LYS A 128 -14.54 -2.33 0.97
CA LYS A 128 -14.69 -1.64 2.25
C LYS A 128 -13.33 -1.31 2.84
N PHE A 129 -13.20 -0.12 3.39
CA PHE A 129 -12.04 0.28 4.18
C PHE A 129 -12.35 0.06 5.67
N GLU A 130 -11.90 -1.10 6.18
CA GLU A 130 -12.33 -1.64 7.47
C GLU A 130 -11.29 -1.51 8.59
N ALA A 131 -10.02 -1.29 8.24
CA ALA A 131 -8.94 -1.20 9.22
C ALA A 131 -7.77 -0.37 8.70
N TRP A 132 -7.05 0.25 9.64
CA TRP A 132 -5.75 0.88 9.42
C TRP A 132 -4.84 0.48 10.58
N ARG A 133 -3.65 -0.02 10.29
CA ARG A 133 -2.72 -0.49 11.31
C ARG A 133 -1.28 -0.30 10.85
N PHE A 134 -0.37 -0.14 11.79
CA PHE A 134 1.06 -0.15 11.48
C PHE A 134 1.52 -1.56 11.07
N LEU A 135 2.44 -1.60 10.12
CA LEU A 135 3.17 -2.83 9.82
C LEU A 135 4.00 -3.24 11.03
N ALA A 136 4.00 -4.53 11.32
CA ALA A 136 4.87 -5.08 12.35
C ALA A 136 6.33 -5.01 11.88
N GLU A 137 7.14 -4.29 12.62
CA GLU A 137 8.56 -4.10 12.33
C GLU A 137 9.42 -5.03 13.20
N PHE A 138 10.60 -5.40 12.71
CA PHE A 138 11.56 -6.26 13.40
C PHE A 138 12.41 -5.46 14.40
N ASN A 139 12.35 -5.82 15.69
CA ASN A 139 12.98 -5.08 16.80
C ASN A 139 14.49 -4.77 16.69
N GLY A 140 15.23 -5.30 15.71
CA GLY A 140 16.67 -5.09 15.54
C GLY A 140 17.10 -4.10 14.45
N ALA A 141 16.17 -3.50 13.69
CA ALA A 141 16.55 -2.51 12.67
C ALA A 141 16.52 -1.07 13.20
N PRO A 142 17.42 -0.19 12.75
CA PRO A 142 17.51 1.16 13.26
C PRO A 142 16.41 2.05 12.67
N TYR A 143 15.26 2.08 13.32
CA TYR A 143 14.08 2.85 12.90
C TYR A 143 14.19 4.33 13.31
N TYR A 144 15.23 5.03 12.84
CA TYR A 144 15.46 6.46 13.16
C TYR A 144 14.29 7.37 12.76
N TYR A 145 13.43 6.91 11.85
CA TYR A 145 12.19 7.59 11.49
C TYR A 145 11.07 7.42 12.51
N GLN A 146 11.10 6.48 13.45
CA GLN A 146 10.11 6.43 14.54
C GLN A 146 10.40 7.46 15.67
N SER A 147 11.45 8.27 15.53
CA SER A 147 11.89 9.25 16.54
C SER A 147 10.89 10.36 16.87
N THR A 148 9.80 10.50 16.12
CA THR A 148 8.73 11.47 16.46
C THR A 148 7.36 10.83 16.25
N GLY A 149 6.41 11.12 17.15
CA GLY A 149 5.09 10.47 17.19
C GLY A 149 4.25 10.55 15.90
N PHE A 150 4.57 11.46 14.97
CA PHE A 150 3.84 11.63 13.71
C PHE A 150 4.29 10.70 12.56
N LYS A 151 5.39 9.95 12.73
CA LYS A 151 6.06 9.26 11.62
C LYS A 151 5.66 7.80 11.42
N GLY A 152 4.75 7.27 12.25
CA GLY A 152 4.44 5.84 12.33
C GLY A 152 3.29 5.32 11.47
N LEU A 153 2.56 6.16 10.73
CA LEU A 153 1.37 5.78 9.93
C LEU A 153 1.66 4.91 8.69
N TYR A 154 2.30 3.76 8.84
CA TYR A 154 2.45 2.77 7.76
C TYR A 154 1.21 1.86 7.72
N SER A 155 0.81 1.35 6.55
CA SER A 155 -0.27 0.33 6.41
C SER A 155 0.22 -0.97 5.81
#